data_AF-A0A1M3MYN2-F1
#
_entry.id   AF-A0A1M3MYN2-F1
#
_cell.length_a   1.000
_cell.length_b   1.000
_cell.length_c   1.000
_cell.angle_alpha   90.00
_cell.angle_beta   90.00
_cell.angle_gamma   90.00
#
_symmetry.space_group_name_H-M   'P 1'
#
loop_
_entity.id
_entity.type
_entity.pdbx_description
1 polymer ?
#
loop_
_entity_poly.entity_id
_entity_poly.type
_entity_poly.pdbx_seq_one_letter_code
_entity_poly.pdbx_strand_id
1 'polypeptide(L)'
;MFEDLEEEGTDVTPESPDRAIAWAIWSRGDAGALTSEEAWAILYERYPDDPRFLLLNSYAELSERKKLADGPKAEASVLSPAYFIKKVERVLSAATDALHPQIRDLVAFGGAILAGAKGEEGAAVAGLRARLGAEEGDPKRDERDRAGLRLRRFEREIVKELHDRTEGGKPLGVRAAAPVPTSPASDWAAATADAGKPRHKYSATERFERGELVEHPKFGVGVVTGTEPGKAVILFESGVRKLVAGA
;
A
#
# COMPACT_ATOMS: atom_id res chain seq x y z
N MET A 1 14.88 -20.67 -5.67
CA MET A 1 14.76 -19.27 -5.13
C MET A 1 15.48 -19.26 -3.80
N PHE A 2 16.44 -18.36 -3.58
CA PHE A 2 17.33 -18.36 -2.40
C PHE A 2 18.18 -19.64 -2.22
N GLU A 3 18.50 -20.36 -3.30
CA GLU A 3 19.31 -21.59 -3.25
C GLU A 3 20.71 -21.30 -2.68
N ASP A 4 21.26 -20.12 -2.98
CA ASP A 4 22.52 -19.63 -2.45
C ASP A 4 22.54 -19.58 -0.91
N LEU A 5 21.48 -19.04 -0.31
CA LEU A 5 21.40 -18.88 1.15
C LEU A 5 21.13 -20.20 1.88
N GLU A 6 20.42 -21.13 1.23
CA GLU A 6 20.17 -22.48 1.75
C GLU A 6 21.46 -23.31 1.80
N GLU A 7 22.27 -23.28 0.73
CA GLU A 7 23.56 -23.97 0.67
C GLU A 7 24.57 -23.41 1.68
N GLU A 8 24.56 -22.10 1.92
CA GLU A 8 25.44 -21.43 2.88
C GLU A 8 25.05 -21.69 4.34
N GLY A 9 23.85 -22.22 4.61
CA GLY A 9 23.36 -22.43 5.98
C GLY A 9 23.28 -21.11 6.77
N THR A 10 22.86 -20.04 6.11
CA THR A 10 22.85 -18.68 6.68
C THR A 10 22.04 -18.65 7.97
N ASP A 11 22.57 -18.07 9.05
CA ASP A 11 21.80 -17.81 10.27
C ASP A 11 21.16 -16.41 10.19
N VAL A 12 19.83 -16.35 10.14
CA VAL A 12 19.10 -15.08 9.97
C VAL A 12 18.81 -14.43 11.32
N THR A 13 19.25 -13.19 11.46
CA THR A 13 19.06 -12.35 12.65
C THR A 13 18.26 -11.09 12.30
N PRO A 14 17.74 -10.32 13.28
CA PRO A 14 17.04 -9.06 13.02
C PRO A 14 17.86 -8.01 12.27
N GLU A 15 19.19 -8.10 12.32
CA GLU A 15 20.11 -7.19 11.62
C GLU A 15 20.50 -7.69 10.22
N SER A 16 20.07 -8.90 9.84
CA SER A 16 20.42 -9.49 8.55
C SER A 16 19.85 -8.67 7.38
N PRO A 17 20.49 -8.71 6.19
CA PRO A 17 20.00 -8.01 5.00
C PRO A 17 18.58 -8.42 4.62
N ASP A 18 17.82 -7.54 3.95
CA ASP A 18 16.43 -7.80 3.56
C ASP A 18 16.25 -9.11 2.77
N ARG A 19 17.24 -9.50 1.96
CA ARG A 19 17.25 -10.77 1.22
C ARG A 19 17.19 -11.97 2.16
N ALA A 20 17.96 -11.95 3.25
CA ALA A 20 17.98 -13.01 4.25
C ALA A 20 16.68 -13.02 5.07
N ILE A 21 16.11 -11.84 5.37
CA ILE A 21 14.79 -11.75 6.01
C ILE A 21 13.69 -12.34 5.10
N ALA A 22 13.72 -12.04 3.79
CA ALA A 22 12.80 -12.60 2.81
C ALA A 22 12.96 -14.13 2.68
N TRP A 23 14.19 -14.63 2.77
CA TRP A 23 14.46 -16.07 2.81
C TRP A 23 13.89 -16.73 4.08
N ALA A 24 14.02 -16.12 5.27
CA ALA A 24 13.41 -16.64 6.50
C ALA A 24 11.88 -16.77 6.41
N ILE A 25 11.22 -15.83 5.72
CA ILE A 25 9.78 -15.92 5.41
C ILE A 25 9.51 -17.08 4.45
N TRP A 26 10.31 -17.21 3.40
CA TRP A 26 10.16 -18.25 2.38
C TRP A 26 10.32 -19.67 2.96
N SER A 27 11.37 -19.88 3.75
CA SER A 27 11.71 -21.14 4.40
C SER A 27 10.83 -21.45 5.62
N ARG A 28 9.91 -20.54 5.99
CA ARG A 28 8.99 -20.71 7.13
C ARG A 28 9.69 -20.88 8.48
N GLY A 29 10.86 -20.26 8.64
CA GLY A 29 11.66 -20.35 9.87
C GLY A 29 12.63 -21.52 9.90
N ASP A 30 12.68 -22.37 8.86
CA ASP A 30 13.69 -23.45 8.77
C ASP A 30 15.12 -22.90 8.52
N ALA A 31 15.22 -21.60 8.22
CA ALA A 31 16.44 -20.85 7.92
C ALA A 31 17.15 -20.23 9.14
N GLY A 32 16.66 -20.43 10.37
CA GLY A 32 17.27 -19.82 11.56
C GLY A 32 16.28 -19.58 12.69
N ALA A 33 16.60 -18.66 13.60
CA ALA A 33 15.79 -18.41 14.79
C ALA A 33 14.55 -17.55 14.56
N LEU A 34 14.41 -16.88 13.40
CA LEU A 34 13.30 -15.97 13.12
C LEU A 34 12.08 -16.70 12.57
N THR A 35 10.95 -16.48 13.24
CA THR A 35 9.63 -16.87 12.73
C THR A 35 9.20 -15.98 11.56
N SER A 36 8.24 -16.44 10.76
CA SER A 36 7.66 -15.60 9.69
C SER A 36 6.99 -14.33 10.25
N GLU A 37 6.44 -14.37 11.47
CA GLU A 37 5.87 -13.19 12.14
C GLU A 37 6.93 -12.13 12.40
N GLU A 38 8.04 -12.52 13.03
CA GLU A 38 9.16 -11.64 13.36
C GLU A 38 9.82 -11.09 12.10
N ALA A 39 10.01 -11.93 11.09
CA ALA A 39 10.60 -11.50 9.82
C ALA A 39 9.75 -10.43 9.10
N TRP A 40 8.40 -10.59 9.07
CA TRP A 40 7.52 -9.55 8.54
C TRP A 40 7.50 -8.29 9.42
N ALA A 41 7.60 -8.43 10.75
CA ALA A 41 7.70 -7.30 11.66
C ALA A 41 8.96 -6.47 11.40
N ILE A 42 10.11 -7.12 11.21
CA ILE A 42 11.38 -6.47 10.85
C ILE A 42 11.24 -5.68 9.53
N LEU A 43 10.65 -6.28 8.49
CA LEU A 43 10.42 -5.57 7.22
C LEU A 43 9.49 -4.38 7.39
N TYR A 44 8.45 -4.48 8.22
CA TYR A 44 7.57 -3.36 8.51
C TYR A 44 8.27 -2.25 9.29
N GLU A 45 9.13 -2.58 10.27
CA GLU A 45 9.91 -1.58 11.01
C GLU A 45 10.89 -0.83 10.10
N ARG A 46 11.54 -1.54 9.17
CA ARG A 46 12.45 -0.94 8.17
C ARG A 46 11.72 -0.09 7.13
N TYR A 47 10.49 -0.48 6.78
CA TYR A 47 9.72 0.10 5.69
C TYR A 47 8.26 0.36 6.12
N PRO A 48 8.03 1.28 7.07
CA PRO A 48 6.70 1.50 7.65
C PRO A 48 5.68 2.06 6.65
N ASP A 49 6.16 2.68 5.57
CA ASP A 49 5.34 3.27 4.52
C ASP A 49 4.85 2.23 3.50
N ASP A 50 5.30 0.97 3.56
CA ASP A 50 4.76 -0.10 2.73
C ASP A 50 3.65 -0.86 3.48
N PRO A 51 2.36 -0.59 3.21
CA PRO A 51 1.24 -1.20 3.92
C PRO A 51 1.19 -2.72 3.75
N ARG A 52 1.87 -3.27 2.74
CA ARG A 52 1.92 -4.72 2.48
C ARG A 52 2.63 -5.47 3.60
N PHE A 53 3.62 -4.85 4.25
CA PHE A 53 4.38 -5.52 5.32
C PHE A 53 3.57 -5.62 6.61
N LEU A 54 2.84 -4.58 7.00
CA LEU A 54 1.92 -4.67 8.13
C LEU A 54 0.76 -5.64 7.84
N LEU A 55 0.27 -5.69 6.60
CA LEU A 55 -0.74 -6.66 6.17
C LEU A 55 -0.23 -8.10 6.33
N LEU A 56 0.97 -8.40 5.82
CA LEU A 56 1.54 -9.74 5.85
C LEU A 56 2.02 -10.15 7.24
N ASN A 57 2.51 -9.21 8.06
CA ASN A 57 2.73 -9.44 9.49
C ASN A 57 1.42 -9.84 10.20
N SER A 58 0.33 -9.10 9.98
CA SER A 58 -0.99 -9.42 10.55
C SER A 58 -1.48 -10.81 10.10
N TYR A 59 -1.24 -11.17 8.83
CA TYR A 59 -1.56 -12.49 8.31
C TYR A 59 -0.70 -13.61 8.93
N ALA A 60 0.59 -13.37 9.17
CA ALA A 60 1.48 -14.32 9.85
C ALA A 60 1.02 -14.59 11.29
N GLU A 61 0.69 -13.56 12.06
CA GLU A 61 0.15 -13.69 13.42
C GLU A 61 -1.14 -14.54 13.45
N LEU A 62 -2.05 -14.28 12.50
CA LEU A 62 -3.28 -15.07 12.34
C LEU A 62 -2.98 -16.53 12.01
N SER A 63 -2.00 -16.78 11.14
CA SER A 63 -1.62 -18.11 10.71
C SER A 63 -0.98 -18.92 11.84
N GLU A 64 -0.09 -18.32 12.63
CA GLU A 64 0.51 -18.95 13.81
C GLU A 64 -0.54 -19.24 14.87
N ARG A 65 -1.46 -18.30 15.14
CA ARG A 65 -2.59 -18.57 16.03
C ARG A 65 -3.43 -19.74 15.55
N LYS A 66 -3.73 -19.83 14.26
CA LYS A 66 -4.51 -20.94 13.69
C LYS A 66 -3.79 -22.27 13.92
N LYS A 67 -2.47 -22.33 13.69
CA LYS A 67 -1.65 -23.52 13.98
C LYS A 67 -1.68 -23.92 15.47
N LEU A 68 -1.56 -22.94 16.38
CA LEU A 68 -1.60 -23.20 17.83
C LEU A 68 -2.98 -23.63 18.31
N ALA A 69 -4.06 -23.10 17.74
CA ALA A 69 -5.43 -23.50 18.05
C ALA A 69 -5.71 -24.96 17.64
N ASP A 70 -5.04 -25.45 16.59
CA ASP A 70 -5.09 -26.84 16.15
C ASP A 70 -4.08 -27.75 16.90
N GLY A 71 -3.24 -27.18 17.78
CA GLY A 71 -2.17 -27.86 18.52
C GLY A 71 -2.50 -28.20 19.99
N PRO A 72 -1.68 -29.05 20.66
CA PRO A 72 -1.95 -29.54 22.01
C PRO A 72 -1.69 -28.54 23.16
N LYS A 73 -1.15 -27.34 22.86
CA LYS A 73 -0.89 -26.27 23.84
C LYS A 73 -1.44 -24.94 23.31
N ALA A 74 -2.69 -24.63 23.66
CA ALA A 74 -3.25 -23.32 23.42
C ALA A 74 -2.77 -22.35 24.50
N GLU A 75 -1.64 -21.67 24.27
CA GLU A 75 -1.29 -20.49 25.05
C GLU A 75 -2.18 -19.30 24.66
N ALA A 76 -2.34 -18.34 25.59
CA ALA A 76 -3.15 -17.15 25.35
C ALA A 76 -2.49 -16.29 24.26
N SER A 77 -2.98 -16.43 23.02
CA SER A 77 -2.57 -15.59 21.90
C SER A 77 -2.86 -14.11 22.22
N VAL A 78 -1.81 -13.27 22.12
CA VAL A 78 -1.84 -11.81 22.35
C VAL A 78 -2.77 -11.08 21.37
N LEU A 79 -3.18 -11.73 20.30
CA LEU A 79 -3.99 -11.16 19.23
C LEU A 79 -5.48 -11.04 19.64
N SER A 80 -5.84 -9.93 20.28
CA SER A 80 -7.24 -9.60 20.62
C SER A 80 -8.00 -9.02 19.40
N PRO A 81 -9.35 -9.03 19.41
CA PRO A 81 -10.14 -8.38 18.38
C PRO A 81 -9.78 -6.90 18.20
N ALA A 82 -9.72 -6.13 19.30
CA ALA A 82 -9.32 -4.71 19.26
C ALA A 82 -7.94 -4.48 18.63
N TYR A 83 -6.96 -5.32 18.98
CA TYR A 83 -5.62 -5.18 18.43
C TYR A 83 -5.59 -5.46 16.93
N PHE A 84 -6.27 -6.54 16.50
CA PHE A 84 -6.36 -6.90 15.09
C PHE A 84 -7.10 -5.83 14.27
N ILE A 85 -8.23 -5.31 14.77
CA ILE A 85 -8.97 -4.20 14.15
C ILE A 85 -8.06 -3.00 13.92
N LYS A 86 -7.31 -2.57 14.94
CA LYS A 86 -6.36 -1.46 14.83
C LYS A 86 -5.30 -1.69 13.75
N LYS A 87 -4.76 -2.92 13.63
CA LYS A 87 -3.80 -3.25 12.56
C LYS A 87 -4.46 -3.13 11.18
N VAL A 88 -5.65 -3.71 10.99
CA VAL A 88 -6.39 -3.60 9.73
C VAL A 88 -6.67 -2.14 9.36
N GLU A 89 -7.07 -1.31 10.33
CA GLU A 89 -7.32 0.12 10.11
C GLU A 89 -6.04 0.87 9.68
N ARG A 90 -4.89 0.55 10.29
CA ARG A 90 -3.59 1.13 9.89
C ARG A 90 -3.21 0.73 8.47
N VAL A 91 -3.37 -0.56 8.12
CA VAL A 91 -3.14 -1.04 6.75
C VAL A 91 -4.05 -0.30 5.78
N LEU A 92 -5.35 -0.23 6.08
CA LEU A 92 -6.34 0.42 5.23
C LEU A 92 -6.07 1.92 5.06
N SER A 93 -5.57 2.60 6.10
CA SER A 93 -5.24 4.03 6.04
C SER A 93 -4.01 4.33 5.17
N ALA A 94 -3.05 3.39 5.09
CA ALA A 94 -1.84 3.55 4.30
C ALA A 94 -1.94 2.92 2.90
N ALA A 95 -2.96 2.08 2.66
CA ALA A 95 -3.16 1.37 1.41
C ALA A 95 -3.82 2.22 0.33
N THR A 96 -3.50 1.88 -0.92
CA THR A 96 -4.30 2.28 -2.08
C THR A 96 -5.43 1.27 -2.32
N ASP A 97 -6.43 1.65 -3.10
CA ASP A 97 -7.56 0.78 -3.47
C ASP A 97 -7.12 -0.57 -4.07
N ALA A 98 -5.93 -0.62 -4.70
CA ALA A 98 -5.38 -1.84 -5.27
C ALA A 98 -5.14 -2.96 -4.22
N LEU A 99 -4.96 -2.61 -2.95
CA LEU A 99 -4.74 -3.58 -1.86
C LEU A 99 -6.05 -3.98 -1.15
N HIS A 100 -7.18 -3.36 -1.48
CA HIS A 100 -8.48 -3.67 -0.86
C HIS A 100 -8.87 -5.15 -0.95
N PRO A 101 -8.61 -5.89 -2.06
CA PRO A 101 -8.89 -7.33 -2.10
C PRO A 101 -8.13 -8.12 -1.02
N GLN A 102 -6.85 -7.81 -0.80
CA GLN A 102 -6.03 -8.48 0.21
C GLN A 102 -6.44 -8.08 1.63
N ILE A 103 -6.84 -6.82 1.84
CA ILE A 103 -7.37 -6.38 3.15
C ILE A 103 -8.71 -7.07 3.45
N ARG A 104 -9.57 -7.23 2.43
CA ARG A 104 -10.82 -8.00 2.58
C ARG A 104 -10.54 -9.46 2.94
N ASP A 105 -9.58 -10.08 2.27
CA ASP A 105 -9.16 -11.45 2.59
C ASP A 105 -8.58 -11.54 4.00
N LEU A 106 -7.81 -10.56 4.47
CA LEU A 106 -7.29 -10.50 5.84
C LEU A 106 -8.43 -10.44 6.87
N VAL A 107 -9.42 -9.57 6.65
CA VAL A 107 -10.61 -9.47 7.51
C VAL A 107 -11.41 -10.78 7.50
N ALA A 108 -11.55 -11.42 6.34
CA ALA A 108 -12.25 -12.69 6.23
C ALA A 108 -11.52 -13.82 6.96
N PHE A 109 -10.21 -13.94 6.76
CA PHE A 109 -9.36 -14.93 7.41
C PHE A 109 -9.34 -14.75 8.94
N GLY A 110 -9.26 -13.49 9.41
CA GLY A 110 -9.36 -13.11 10.82
C GLY A 110 -10.75 -13.28 11.44
N GLY A 111 -11.75 -13.75 10.70
CA GLY A 111 -13.13 -13.86 11.15
C GLY A 111 -13.34 -14.67 12.43
N ALA A 112 -12.47 -15.65 12.72
CA ALA A 112 -12.54 -16.41 13.99
C ALA A 112 -12.19 -15.55 15.22
N ILE A 113 -11.25 -14.61 15.07
CA ILE A 113 -10.90 -13.66 16.12
C ILE A 113 -11.99 -12.61 16.23
N LEU A 114 -12.43 -12.07 15.10
CA LEU A 114 -13.44 -11.01 15.04
C LEU A 114 -14.81 -11.46 15.56
N ALA A 115 -15.14 -12.75 15.53
CA ALA A 115 -16.36 -13.27 16.15
C ALA A 115 -16.44 -13.03 17.67
N GLY A 116 -15.29 -12.77 18.32
CA GLY A 116 -15.23 -12.37 19.73
C GLY A 116 -15.52 -10.88 19.98
N ALA A 117 -15.55 -10.04 18.93
CA ALA A 117 -15.77 -8.60 19.03
C ALA A 117 -17.21 -8.29 19.47
N LYS A 118 -17.36 -7.41 20.47
CA LYS A 118 -18.67 -7.00 21.00
C LYS A 118 -18.75 -5.47 21.15
N GLY A 119 -19.97 -4.94 21.23
CA GLY A 119 -20.19 -3.51 21.44
C GLY A 119 -19.51 -2.67 20.35
N GLU A 120 -18.65 -1.73 20.76
CA GLU A 120 -17.90 -0.83 19.88
C GLU A 120 -17.00 -1.60 18.89
N GLU A 121 -16.36 -2.70 19.32
CA GLU A 121 -15.51 -3.51 18.45
C GLU A 121 -16.34 -4.16 17.34
N GLY A 122 -17.55 -4.64 17.67
CA GLY A 122 -18.47 -5.22 16.70
C GLY A 122 -18.93 -4.19 15.66
N ALA A 123 -19.21 -2.97 16.10
CA ALA A 123 -19.53 -1.86 15.19
C ALA A 123 -18.34 -1.50 14.29
N ALA A 124 -17.11 -1.51 14.82
CA ALA A 124 -15.89 -1.27 14.05
C ALA A 124 -15.68 -2.35 12.96
N VAL A 125 -15.91 -3.62 13.29
CA VAL A 125 -15.85 -4.73 12.31
C VAL A 125 -16.89 -4.54 11.20
N ALA A 126 -18.13 -4.18 11.55
CA ALA A 126 -19.17 -3.91 10.56
C ALA A 126 -18.77 -2.73 9.65
N GLY A 127 -18.25 -1.65 10.22
CA GLY A 127 -17.75 -0.49 9.47
C GLY A 127 -16.60 -0.84 8.53
N LEU A 128 -15.65 -1.66 8.98
CA LEU A 128 -14.55 -2.16 8.14
C LEU A 128 -15.07 -2.97 6.95
N ARG A 129 -16.00 -3.90 7.19
CA ARG A 129 -16.60 -4.73 6.13
C ARG A 129 -17.35 -3.87 5.11
N ALA A 130 -18.11 -2.88 5.57
CA ALA A 130 -18.82 -1.94 4.70
C ALA A 130 -17.86 -1.14 3.80
N ARG A 131 -16.78 -0.58 4.38
CA ARG A 131 -15.75 0.16 3.61
C ARG A 131 -15.07 -0.71 2.56
N LEU A 132 -14.88 -1.99 2.84
CA LEU A 132 -14.24 -2.95 1.94
C LEU A 132 -15.23 -3.58 0.94
N GLY A 133 -16.52 -3.21 0.97
CA GLY A 133 -17.55 -3.81 0.13
C GLY A 133 -17.68 -5.32 0.36
N ALA A 134 -17.47 -5.79 1.59
CA ALA A 134 -17.68 -7.18 1.97
C ALA A 134 -19.17 -7.44 2.27
N GLU A 135 -19.62 -8.68 2.06
CA GLU A 135 -20.98 -9.09 2.42
C GLU A 135 -21.24 -8.93 3.93
N GLU A 136 -22.50 -8.65 4.28
CA GLU A 136 -22.92 -8.48 5.67
C GLU A 136 -22.89 -9.83 6.42
N GLY A 137 -22.41 -9.79 7.67
CA GLY A 137 -22.28 -10.98 8.52
C GLY A 137 -20.87 -11.59 8.52
N ASP A 138 -20.72 -12.68 9.27
CA ASP A 138 -19.44 -13.36 9.39
C ASP A 138 -19.19 -14.31 8.23
N PRO A 139 -17.95 -14.33 7.68
CA PRO A 139 -17.60 -15.27 6.63
C PRO A 139 -17.76 -16.70 7.12
N LYS A 140 -18.35 -17.55 6.28
CA LYS A 140 -18.41 -19.00 6.50
C LYS A 140 -17.00 -19.58 6.56
N ARG A 141 -16.81 -20.70 7.27
CA ARG A 141 -15.49 -21.36 7.43
C ARG A 141 -14.77 -21.54 6.09
N ASP A 142 -15.44 -22.07 5.08
CA ASP A 142 -14.85 -22.30 3.75
C ASP A 142 -14.37 -21.01 3.06
N GLU A 143 -15.03 -19.88 3.32
CA GLU A 143 -14.58 -18.59 2.79
C GLU A 143 -13.34 -18.09 3.54
N ARG A 144 -13.27 -18.31 4.86
CA ARG A 144 -12.06 -18.02 5.65
C ARG A 144 -10.87 -18.81 5.13
N ASP A 145 -11.05 -20.11 4.88
CA ASP A 145 -9.98 -20.97 4.35
C ASP A 145 -9.55 -20.53 2.94
N ARG A 146 -10.50 -20.18 2.06
CA ARG A 146 -10.18 -19.62 0.74
C ARG A 146 -9.43 -18.28 0.82
N ALA A 147 -9.84 -17.39 1.72
CA ALA A 147 -9.14 -16.13 1.96
C ALA A 147 -7.69 -16.37 2.43
N GLY A 148 -7.47 -17.33 3.33
CA GLY A 148 -6.13 -17.73 3.75
C GLY A 148 -5.27 -18.23 2.58
N LEU A 149 -5.83 -19.01 1.66
CA LEU A 149 -5.10 -19.44 0.45
C LEU A 149 -4.73 -18.28 -0.47
N ARG A 150 -5.62 -17.30 -0.64
CA ARG A 150 -5.34 -16.09 -1.44
C ARG A 150 -4.26 -15.23 -0.81
N LEU A 151 -4.30 -15.03 0.52
CA LEU A 151 -3.25 -14.33 1.27
C LEU A 151 -1.90 -15.05 1.17
N ARG A 152 -1.88 -16.39 1.26
CA ARG A 152 -0.65 -17.17 1.06
C ARG A 152 -0.07 -17.01 -0.34
N ARG A 153 -0.92 -16.91 -1.36
CA ARG A 153 -0.47 -16.63 -2.73
C ARG A 153 0.15 -15.25 -2.83
N PHE A 154 -0.53 -14.25 -2.28
CA PHE A 154 -0.06 -12.88 -2.23
C PHE A 154 1.28 -12.77 -1.48
N GLU A 155 1.43 -13.42 -0.33
CA GLU A 155 2.69 -13.51 0.41
C GLU A 155 3.83 -14.04 -0.48
N ARG A 156 3.60 -15.11 -1.24
CA ARG A 156 4.62 -15.66 -2.16
C ARG A 156 4.98 -14.70 -3.28
N GLU A 157 4.01 -13.96 -3.80
CA GLU A 157 4.26 -12.93 -4.82
C GLU A 157 5.14 -11.80 -4.27
N ILE A 158 4.85 -11.34 -3.05
CA ILE A 158 5.67 -10.32 -2.39
C ILE A 158 7.07 -10.87 -2.09
N VAL A 159 7.21 -12.07 -1.51
CA VAL A 159 8.53 -12.68 -1.25
C VAL A 159 9.35 -12.81 -2.53
N LYS A 160 8.73 -13.15 -3.66
CA LYS A 160 9.40 -13.16 -4.96
C LYS A 160 9.86 -11.75 -5.36
N GLU A 161 9.00 -10.74 -5.25
CA GLU A 161 9.39 -9.35 -5.51
C GLU A 161 10.58 -8.92 -4.63
N LEU A 162 10.57 -9.29 -3.34
CA LEU A 162 11.67 -8.98 -2.43
C LEU A 162 12.96 -9.67 -2.86
N HIS A 163 12.91 -10.96 -3.23
CA HIS A 163 14.05 -11.68 -3.79
C HIS A 163 14.66 -10.94 -4.97
N ASP A 164 13.85 -10.62 -5.98
CA ASP A 164 14.29 -9.99 -7.23
C ASP A 164 14.88 -8.58 -6.96
N ARG A 165 14.30 -7.82 -6.03
CA ARG A 165 14.77 -6.47 -5.68
C ARG A 165 16.05 -6.47 -4.86
N THR A 166 16.28 -7.52 -4.08
CA THR A 166 17.42 -7.62 -3.16
C THR A 166 18.56 -8.50 -3.68
N GLU A 167 18.39 -9.03 -4.89
CA GLU A 167 19.39 -9.84 -5.55
C GLU A 167 20.74 -9.09 -5.70
N GLY A 168 21.84 -9.80 -5.45
CA GLY A 168 23.18 -9.21 -5.41
C GLY A 168 23.45 -8.33 -4.19
N GLY A 169 22.68 -8.48 -3.10
CA GLY A 169 22.87 -7.73 -1.86
C GLY A 169 22.30 -6.31 -1.88
N LYS A 170 21.40 -6.02 -2.84
CA LYS A 170 20.76 -4.71 -2.94
C LYS A 170 19.77 -4.53 -1.79
N PRO A 171 19.75 -3.38 -1.09
CA PRO A 171 18.67 -3.09 -0.15
C PRO A 171 17.37 -2.82 -0.92
N LEU A 172 16.21 -3.04 -0.30
CA LEU A 172 14.93 -2.64 -0.91
C LEU A 172 14.85 -1.12 -1.14
N GLY A 173 15.59 -0.35 -0.34
CA GLY A 173 15.67 1.11 -0.36
C GLY A 173 14.45 1.76 0.32
N VAL A 174 14.58 3.03 0.77
CA VAL A 174 13.42 3.81 1.21
C VAL A 174 12.50 3.99 0.00
N ARG A 175 11.28 3.48 0.07
CA ARG A 175 10.28 3.66 -1.00
C ARG A 175 10.03 5.17 -1.13
N ALA A 176 10.46 5.76 -2.25
CA ALA A 176 10.01 7.10 -2.60
C ALA A 176 8.47 7.09 -2.59
N ALA A 177 7.87 8.00 -1.83
CA ALA A 177 6.42 8.14 -1.77
C ALA A 177 5.88 8.11 -3.20
N ALA A 178 4.90 7.23 -3.45
CA ALA A 178 4.16 7.29 -4.71
C ALA A 178 3.68 8.75 -4.85
N PRO A 179 3.85 9.40 -6.03
CA PRO A 179 3.37 10.75 -6.20
C PRO A 179 1.89 10.76 -5.83
N VAL A 180 1.56 11.49 -4.77
CA VAL A 180 0.17 11.75 -4.39
C VAL A 180 -0.48 12.32 -5.64
N PRO A 181 -1.59 11.77 -6.15
CA PRO A 181 -2.33 12.44 -7.21
C PRO A 181 -2.86 13.75 -6.62
N THR A 182 -2.10 14.84 -6.78
CA THR A 182 -2.57 16.18 -6.49
C THR A 182 -3.75 16.40 -7.42
N SER A 183 -4.93 16.59 -6.82
CA SER A 183 -6.10 16.95 -7.61
C SER A 183 -5.76 18.23 -8.37
N PRO A 184 -6.03 18.31 -9.69
CA PRO A 184 -5.70 19.49 -10.50
C PRO A 184 -6.22 20.81 -9.91
N ALA A 185 -7.31 20.76 -9.15
CA ALA A 185 -7.89 21.89 -8.44
C ALA A 185 -6.99 22.49 -7.35
N SER A 186 -6.23 21.66 -6.61
CA SER A 186 -5.31 22.13 -5.55
C SER A 186 -4.07 22.81 -6.16
N ASP A 187 -3.52 22.22 -7.22
CA ASP A 187 -2.36 22.76 -7.92
C ASP A 187 -2.73 24.03 -8.72
N TRP A 188 -3.95 24.09 -9.26
CA TRP A 188 -4.48 25.30 -9.90
C TRP A 188 -4.64 26.44 -8.90
N ALA A 189 -5.29 26.21 -7.76
CA ALA A 189 -5.53 27.25 -6.76
C ALA A 189 -4.22 27.88 -6.24
N ALA A 190 -3.21 27.06 -5.98
CA ALA A 190 -1.88 27.53 -5.57
C ALA A 190 -1.17 28.30 -6.70
N ALA A 191 -1.27 27.84 -7.94
CA ALA A 191 -0.58 28.44 -9.07
C ALA A 191 -1.24 29.74 -9.59
N THR A 192 -2.54 29.94 -9.35
CA THR A 192 -3.28 31.16 -9.70
C THR A 192 -3.47 32.13 -8.54
N ALA A 193 -2.95 31.82 -7.34
CA ALA A 193 -3.09 32.65 -6.13
C ALA A 193 -2.41 34.03 -6.26
N ASP A 194 -1.46 34.18 -7.19
CA ASP A 194 -0.78 35.45 -7.43
C ASP A 194 -1.66 36.40 -8.28
N ALA A 195 -2.49 37.18 -7.60
CA ALA A 195 -3.41 38.13 -8.19
C ALA A 195 -2.73 39.30 -8.93
N GLY A 196 -1.41 39.45 -8.82
CA GLY A 196 -0.64 40.53 -9.45
C GLY A 196 -0.15 40.24 -10.88
N LYS A 197 -0.24 38.99 -11.35
CA LYS A 197 0.28 38.63 -12.69
C LYS A 197 -0.69 39.05 -13.82
N PRO A 198 -0.19 39.66 -14.91
CA PRO A 198 -1.02 40.00 -16.06
C PRO A 198 -1.63 38.73 -16.66
N ARG A 199 -2.93 38.80 -16.95
CA ARG A 199 -3.69 37.69 -17.57
C ARG A 199 -3.73 37.92 -19.08
N HIS A 200 -3.09 37.03 -19.82
CA HIS A 200 -3.07 37.09 -21.28
C HIS A 200 -4.25 36.32 -21.85
N LYS A 201 -4.93 36.89 -22.85
CA LYS A 201 -5.95 36.13 -23.58
C LYS A 201 -5.24 35.07 -24.41
N TYR A 202 -5.74 33.84 -24.38
CA TYR A 202 -5.19 32.78 -25.20
C TYR A 202 -5.31 33.11 -26.70
N SER A 203 -4.20 32.99 -27.44
CA SER A 203 -4.13 33.02 -28.89
C SER A 203 -3.24 31.87 -29.40
N ALA A 204 -3.68 31.18 -30.45
CA ALA A 204 -2.94 30.06 -31.04
C ALA A 204 -1.64 30.49 -31.74
N THR A 205 -1.52 31.77 -32.11
CA THR A 205 -0.33 32.36 -32.76
C THR A 205 0.68 32.92 -31.76
N GLU A 206 0.31 33.01 -30.49
CA GLU A 206 1.14 33.61 -29.44
C GLU A 206 2.02 32.54 -28.78
N ARG A 207 3.22 32.95 -28.37
CA ARG A 207 4.13 32.10 -27.61
C ARG A 207 3.97 32.45 -26.14
N PHE A 208 3.79 31.42 -25.32
CA PHE A 208 3.65 31.57 -23.89
C PHE A 208 4.88 31.04 -23.18
N GLU A 209 5.22 31.62 -22.04
CA GLU A 209 6.27 31.15 -21.15
C GLU A 209 5.70 30.41 -19.94
N ARG A 210 6.52 29.52 -19.36
CA ARG A 210 6.13 28.78 -18.16
C ARG A 210 5.89 29.74 -16.99
N GLY A 211 4.74 29.63 -16.36
CA GLY A 211 4.32 30.45 -15.22
C GLY A 211 3.43 31.64 -15.58
N GLU A 212 3.14 31.86 -16.87
CA GLU A 212 2.18 32.86 -17.33
C GLU A 212 0.74 32.43 -17.07
N LEU A 213 -0.12 33.43 -16.78
CA LEU A 213 -1.56 33.24 -16.65
C LEU A 213 -2.26 33.50 -17.98
N VAL A 214 -3.02 32.51 -18.43
CA VAL A 214 -3.72 32.52 -19.71
C VAL A 214 -5.22 32.35 -19.49
N GLU A 215 -6.02 33.21 -20.10
CA GLU A 215 -7.48 33.15 -20.10
C GLU A 215 -7.99 32.56 -21.43
N HIS A 216 -8.60 31.38 -21.35
CA HIS A 216 -9.14 30.67 -22.51
C HIS A 216 -10.69 30.71 -22.51
N PRO A 217 -11.35 31.07 -23.62
CA PRO A 217 -12.82 31.22 -23.67
C PRO A 217 -13.62 29.99 -23.21
N LYS A 218 -13.10 28.78 -23.47
CA LYS A 218 -13.76 27.50 -23.12
C LYS A 218 -13.35 26.94 -21.74
N PHE A 219 -12.15 27.26 -21.26
CA PHE A 219 -11.54 26.55 -20.13
C PHE A 219 -11.26 27.46 -18.93
N GLY A 220 -11.55 28.76 -19.06
CA GLY A 220 -11.31 29.74 -18.02
C GLY A 220 -9.83 30.10 -17.88
N VAL A 221 -9.43 30.46 -16.67
CA VAL A 221 -8.06 30.85 -16.33
C VAL A 221 -7.21 29.60 -16.11
N GLY A 222 -6.03 29.56 -16.73
CA GLY A 222 -5.03 28.52 -16.53
C GLY A 222 -3.62 29.09 -16.41
N VAL A 223 -2.70 28.27 -15.92
CA VAL A 223 -1.27 28.59 -15.81
C VAL A 223 -0.47 27.71 -16.75
N VAL A 224 0.49 28.29 -17.47
CA VAL A 224 1.38 27.53 -18.35
C VAL A 224 2.38 26.76 -17.50
N THR A 225 2.30 25.42 -17.52
CA THR A 225 3.20 24.54 -16.76
C THR A 225 4.38 24.04 -17.60
N GLY A 226 4.30 24.17 -18.93
CA GLY A 226 5.39 23.86 -19.85
C GLY A 226 5.06 24.22 -21.30
N THR A 227 6.06 24.13 -22.17
CA THR A 227 5.93 24.38 -23.61
C THR A 227 6.55 23.25 -24.40
N GLU A 228 5.93 22.90 -25.53
CA GLU A 228 6.40 21.94 -26.53
C GLU A 228 6.45 22.65 -27.89
N PRO A 229 7.21 22.16 -28.89
CA PRO A 229 7.19 22.75 -30.23
C PRO A 229 5.75 22.85 -30.80
N GLY A 230 5.27 24.09 -31.02
CA GLY A 230 3.93 24.39 -31.52
C GLY A 230 2.78 24.22 -30.51
N LYS A 231 3.06 23.96 -29.22
CA LYS A 231 2.04 23.73 -28.18
C LYS A 231 2.43 24.29 -26.81
N ALA A 232 1.45 24.76 -26.05
CA ALA A 232 1.59 25.09 -24.63
C ALA A 232 0.86 24.05 -23.78
N VAL A 233 1.47 23.64 -22.66
CA VAL A 233 0.86 22.79 -21.64
C VAL A 233 0.33 23.71 -20.54
N ILE A 234 -0.99 23.75 -20.38
CA ILE A 234 -1.68 24.69 -19.49
C ILE A 234 -2.50 23.90 -18.48
N LEU A 235 -2.31 24.20 -17.20
CA LEU A 235 -3.11 23.69 -16.10
C LEU A 235 -4.32 24.61 -15.88
N PHE A 236 -5.52 24.11 -16.16
CA PHE A 236 -6.79 24.74 -15.81
C PHE A 236 -7.38 24.10 -14.56
N GLU A 237 -8.38 24.75 -13.95
CA GLU A 237 -9.13 24.17 -12.81
C GLU A 237 -9.70 22.78 -13.15
N SER A 238 -10.15 22.60 -14.40
CA SER A 238 -10.67 21.32 -14.92
C SER A 238 -9.60 20.27 -15.25
N GLY A 239 -8.30 20.61 -15.16
CA GLY A 239 -7.19 19.72 -15.49
C GLY A 239 -6.19 20.29 -16.50
N VAL A 240 -5.13 19.52 -16.75
CA VAL A 240 -4.05 19.86 -17.69
C VAL A 240 -4.51 19.67 -19.14
N ARG A 241 -4.25 20.66 -20.00
CA ARG A 241 -4.52 20.59 -21.45
C ARG A 241 -3.31 21.05 -22.25
N LYS A 242 -3.13 20.42 -23.42
CA LYS A 242 -2.17 20.86 -24.43
C LYS A 242 -2.91 21.65 -25.50
N LEU A 243 -2.59 22.93 -25.64
CA LEU A 243 -3.20 23.83 -26.62
C LEU A 243 -2.15 24.24 -27.66
N VAL A 244 -2.59 24.55 -28.88
CA VAL A 244 -1.68 25.07 -29.92
C VAL A 244 -1.14 26.43 -29.50
N ALA A 245 0.14 26.67 -29.69
CA ALA A 245 0.77 27.95 -29.37
C ALA A 245 2.00 28.16 -30.25
N GLY A 246 2.27 29.41 -30.62
CA GLY A 246 3.48 29.79 -31.36
C GLY A 246 3.56 29.29 -32.80
N ALA A 247 2.41 29.22 -33.50
CA ALA A 247 2.37 29.04 -34.95
C ALA A 247 3.19 30.10 -35.71
#